data_AF-E1NTN9-F1
#
_entry.id   AF-E1NTN9-F1
#
_cell.length_a   1.000
_cell.length_b   1.000
_cell.length_c   1.000
_cell.angle_alpha   90.00
_cell.angle_beta   90.00
_cell.angle_gamma   90.00
#
_symmetry.space_group_name_H-M   'P 1'
#
loop_
_entity.id
_entity.type
_entity.pdbx_description
1 polymer ?
#
loop_
_entity_poly.entity_id
_entity_poly.type
_entity_poly.pdbx_seq_one_letter_code
_entity_poly.pdbx_strand_id
1 'polypeptide(L)'
;MKKLVLAAITIILVCLGLQILADKLNNSGVSSGSKDLIIYNWGDYIDPKLLKKFEKQTGYHVIYETFDSNESMYTKIKQGGTAYDICIPSDYMVSKMKESHLLKKDQFA
;
A
#
# COMPACT_ATOMS: atom_id res chain seq x y z
N MET A 1 18.32 -42.18 -7.72
CA MET A 1 17.68 -41.74 -6.46
C MET A 1 18.54 -40.77 -5.64
N LYS A 2 19.80 -41.08 -5.31
CA LYS A 2 20.68 -40.18 -4.51
C LYS A 2 20.90 -38.77 -5.10
N LYS A 3 21.06 -38.66 -6.43
CA LYS A 3 21.20 -37.37 -7.13
C LYS A 3 19.93 -36.50 -7.09
N LEU A 4 18.76 -37.14 -7.06
CA LEU A 4 17.47 -36.45 -6.97
C LEU A 4 17.22 -35.94 -5.54
N VAL A 5 17.57 -36.74 -4.53
CA VAL A 5 17.51 -36.33 -3.12
C VAL A 5 18.45 -35.15 -2.85
N LEU A 6 19.67 -35.18 -3.41
CA LEU A 6 20.63 -34.08 -3.26
C LEU A 6 20.12 -32.79 -3.91
N ALA A 7 19.53 -32.86 -5.10
CA ALA A 7 18.95 -31.68 -5.77
C ALA A 7 17.78 -31.08 -4.96
N ALA A 8 16.91 -31.91 -4.39
CA ALA A 8 15.81 -31.44 -3.54
C ALA A 8 16.31 -30.73 -2.27
N ILE A 9 17.35 -31.26 -1.62
CA ILE A 9 17.96 -30.63 -0.43
C ILE A 9 18.57 -29.28 -0.79
N THR A 10 19.26 -29.17 -1.92
CA THR A 10 19.84 -27.89 -2.37
C THR A 10 18.76 -26.86 -2.65
N ILE A 11 17.65 -27.24 -3.29
CA ILE A 11 16.52 -26.33 -3.55
C ILE A 11 15.91 -25.84 -2.24
N ILE A 12 15.69 -26.75 -1.27
CA ILE A 12 15.14 -26.39 0.04
C ILE A 12 16.06 -25.41 0.78
N LEU A 13 17.39 -25.64 0.75
CA LEU A 13 18.37 -24.74 1.37
C LEU A 13 18.40 -23.37 0.69
N VAL A 14 18.28 -23.31 -0.63
CA VAL A 14 18.18 -22.05 -1.38
C VAL A 14 16.89 -21.31 -1.04
N CYS A 15 15.74 -22.01 -0.98
CA CYS A 15 14.47 -21.42 -0.58
C CYS A 15 14.50 -20.89 0.85
N LEU A 16 15.09 -21.62 1.80
CA LEU A 16 15.26 -21.17 3.18
C LEU A 16 16.20 -19.95 3.27
N GLY A 17 17.29 -19.93 2.51
CA GLY A 17 18.18 -18.78 2.43
C GLY A 17 17.48 -17.54 1.86
N LEU A 18 16.65 -17.71 0.83
CA LEU A 18 15.84 -16.65 0.25
C LEU A 18 14.77 -16.13 1.21
N GLN A 19 14.11 -17.01 1.98
CA GLN A 19 13.13 -16.63 3.00
C GLN A 19 13.79 -15.78 4.10
N ILE A 20 14.94 -16.18 4.62
CA ILE A 20 15.68 -15.42 5.65
C ILE A 20 16.12 -14.05 5.11
N LEU A 21 16.53 -13.99 3.85
CA LEU A 21 16.90 -12.72 3.21
C LEU A 21 15.67 -11.81 3.02
N ALA A 22 14.55 -12.38 2.58
CA ALA A 22 13.28 -11.65 2.45
C ALA A 22 12.81 -11.12 3.80
N ASP A 23 12.90 -11.92 4.88
CA ASP A 23 12.57 -11.48 6.24
C ASP A 23 13.49 -10.36 6.71
N LYS A 24 14.80 -10.43 6.42
CA LYS A 24 15.72 -9.32 6.74
C LYS A 24 15.38 -8.04 6.00
N LEU A 25 15.01 -8.12 4.72
CA LEU A 25 14.55 -6.96 3.94
C LEU A 25 13.20 -6.43 4.46
N ASN A 26 12.26 -7.31 4.81
CA ASN A 26 10.97 -6.94 5.36
C ASN A 26 11.09 -6.30 6.76
N ASN A 27 12.03 -6.79 7.57
CA ASN A 27 12.35 -6.24 8.89
C ASN A 27 13.32 -5.03 8.82
N SER A 28 13.84 -4.73 7.63
CA SER A 28 14.47 -3.44 7.30
C SER A 28 13.41 -2.39 6.90
N GLY A 29 12.12 -2.73 7.02
CA GLY A 29 11.00 -1.81 6.93
C GLY A 29 11.11 -0.69 7.96
N VAL A 30 11.80 0.38 7.56
CA VAL A 30 11.58 1.78 7.96
C VAL A 30 11.13 1.94 9.43
N SER A 31 12.07 1.81 10.38
CA SER A 31 11.88 2.37 11.72
C SER A 31 12.61 3.70 11.84
N SER A 32 12.17 4.72 11.10
CA SER A 32 12.36 6.13 11.44
C SER A 32 11.54 7.04 10.51
N GLY A 33 10.34 7.43 10.95
CA GLY A 33 9.74 8.73 10.61
C GLY A 33 9.70 9.18 9.15
N SER A 34 9.43 8.31 8.17
CA SER A 34 9.01 8.78 6.85
C SER A 34 7.65 9.46 7.03
N LYS A 35 7.64 10.79 7.06
CA LYS A 35 6.40 11.57 7.12
C LYS A 35 5.76 11.63 5.73
N ASP A 36 5.79 10.54 4.97
CA ASP A 36 5.06 10.47 3.72
C ASP A 36 3.59 10.15 4.02
N LEU A 37 2.68 10.87 3.36
CA LEU A 37 1.25 10.61 3.39
C LEU A 37 0.78 10.37 1.96
N ILE A 38 0.34 9.15 1.67
CA ILE A 38 -0.05 8.74 0.31
C ILE A 38 -1.57 8.86 0.18
N ILE A 39 -2.02 9.82 -0.64
CA ILE A 39 -3.43 10.14 -0.84
C ILE A 39 -3.85 9.79 -2.27
N TYR A 40 -5.02 9.16 -2.40
CA TYR A 40 -5.65 8.87 -3.69
C TYR A 40 -7.02 9.54 -3.80
N ASN A 41 -7.16 10.53 -4.69
CA ASN A 41 -8.38 11.34 -4.80
C ASN A 41 -8.84 11.51 -6.25
N TRP A 42 -9.97 12.17 -6.46
CA TRP A 42 -10.39 12.68 -7.76
C TRP A 42 -9.44 13.77 -8.28
N GLY A 43 -9.32 13.86 -9.60
CA GLY A 43 -8.68 14.99 -10.28
C GLY A 43 -9.38 16.31 -9.94
N ASP A 44 -8.60 17.39 -9.83
CA ASP A 44 -9.06 18.77 -9.58
C ASP A 44 -9.95 18.97 -8.33
N TYR A 45 -9.89 18.04 -7.38
CA TYR A 45 -10.74 18.04 -6.18
C TYR A 45 -10.13 18.72 -4.95
N ILE A 46 -8.86 19.14 -5.04
CA ILE A 46 -8.15 19.88 -3.99
C ILE A 46 -7.32 21.01 -4.59
N ASP A 47 -7.25 22.15 -3.90
CA ASP A 47 -6.28 23.20 -4.24
C ASP A 47 -4.87 22.73 -3.83
N PRO A 48 -3.90 22.63 -4.76
CA PRO A 48 -2.52 22.24 -4.46
C PRO A 48 -1.84 23.13 -3.39
N LYS A 49 -2.31 24.37 -3.20
CA LYS A 49 -1.80 25.25 -2.13
C LYS A 49 -2.14 24.72 -0.73
N LEU A 50 -3.26 24.01 -0.58
CA LEU A 50 -3.62 23.39 0.70
C LEU A 50 -2.69 22.24 1.05
N LEU A 51 -2.29 21.43 0.06
CA LEU A 51 -1.30 20.38 0.24
C LEU A 51 0.04 20.97 0.71
N LYS A 52 0.55 21.97 0.01
CA LYS A 52 1.80 22.66 0.40
C LYS A 52 1.73 23.28 1.80
N LYS A 53 0.58 23.86 2.15
CA LYS A 53 0.35 24.42 3.49
C LYS A 53 0.35 23.32 4.55
N PHE A 54 -0.31 22.20 4.29
CA PHE A 54 -0.32 21.04 5.19
C PHE A 54 1.10 20.51 5.40
N GLU A 55 1.86 20.27 4.32
CA GLU A 55 3.25 19.79 4.38
C GLU A 55 4.12 20.73 5.23
N LYS A 56 4.02 22.04 5.02
CA LYS A 56 4.77 23.04 5.80
C LYS A 56 4.41 23.03 7.29
N GLN A 57 3.13 22.81 7.62
CA GLN A 57 2.63 22.86 9.01
C GLN A 57 2.96 21.61 9.80
N THR A 58 2.91 20.44 9.16
CA THR A 58 3.03 19.14 9.83
C THR A 58 4.42 18.51 9.63
N GLY A 59 5.14 18.97 8.61
CA GLY A 59 6.36 18.37 8.12
C GLY A 59 6.13 17.06 7.36
N TYR A 60 4.88 16.70 7.06
CA TYR A 60 4.60 15.60 6.13
C TYR A 60 4.95 16.00 4.70
N HIS A 61 5.25 15.00 3.89
CA HIS A 61 5.36 15.08 2.45
C HIS A 61 4.19 14.29 1.86
N VAL A 62 3.40 14.93 1.01
CA VAL A 62 2.17 14.35 0.47
C VAL A 62 2.44 13.80 -0.92
N ILE A 63 2.33 12.48 -1.05
CA ILE A 63 2.31 11.80 -2.34
C ILE A 63 0.85 11.76 -2.79
N TYR A 64 0.49 12.63 -3.72
CA TYR A 64 -0.88 12.80 -4.17
C TYR A 64 -1.09 12.17 -5.55
N GLU A 65 -1.94 11.14 -5.62
CA GLU A 65 -2.34 10.51 -6.87
C GLU A 65 -3.82 10.80 -7.17
N THR A 66 -4.16 10.82 -8.45
CA THR A 66 -5.52 11.07 -8.91
C THR A 66 -6.11 9.89 -9.66
N PHE A 67 -7.43 9.72 -9.57
CA PHE A 67 -8.23 8.82 -10.39
C PHE A 67 -9.40 9.54 -11.06
N ASP A 68 -9.95 8.89 -12.08
CA ASP A 68 -11.02 9.39 -12.96
C ASP A 68 -12.36 8.68 -12.77
N SER A 69 -12.37 7.54 -12.07
CA SER A 69 -13.56 6.75 -11.77
C SER A 69 -13.38 5.93 -10.49
N ASN A 70 -14.49 5.59 -9.84
CA ASN A 70 -14.45 4.70 -8.68
C ASN A 70 -13.95 3.30 -9.07
N GLU A 71 -14.24 2.84 -10.30
CA GLU A 71 -13.87 1.53 -10.81
C GLU A 71 -12.35 1.41 -11.02
N SER A 72 -11.71 2.45 -11.57
CA SER A 72 -10.25 2.50 -11.72
C SER A 72 -9.55 2.52 -10.35
N MET A 73 -10.06 3.35 -9.43
CA MET A 73 -9.57 3.42 -8.05
C MET A 73 -9.70 2.06 -7.33
N TYR A 74 -10.88 1.44 -7.37
CA TYR A 74 -11.15 0.16 -6.72
C TYR A 74 -10.23 -0.95 -7.23
N THR A 75 -10.03 -1.02 -8.55
CA THR A 75 -9.17 -2.03 -9.18
C THR A 75 -7.73 -1.88 -8.69
N LYS A 76 -7.21 -0.65 -8.65
CA LYS A 76 -5.84 -0.37 -8.20
C LYS A 76 -5.63 -0.70 -6.73
N ILE A 77 -6.55 -0.30 -5.85
CA ILE A 77 -6.49 -0.62 -4.41
C ILE A 77 -6.56 -2.14 -4.21
N LYS A 78 -7.48 -2.82 -4.90
CA LYS A 78 -7.66 -4.28 -4.78
C LYS A 78 -6.44 -5.07 -5.26
N GLN A 79 -5.70 -4.57 -6.25
CA GLN A 79 -4.45 -5.19 -6.71
C GLN A 79 -3.37 -5.18 -5.62
N GLY A 80 -3.41 -4.23 -4.69
CA GLY A 80 -2.53 -4.18 -3.52
C GLY A 80 -1.07 -3.80 -3.81
N GLY A 81 -0.76 -3.32 -5.02
CA GLY A 81 0.60 -2.93 -5.40
C GLY A 81 1.07 -1.60 -4.79
N THR A 82 0.13 -0.75 -4.38
CA THR A 82 0.39 0.50 -3.68
C THR A 82 -0.45 0.55 -2.40
N ALA A 83 0.18 0.86 -1.27
CA ALA A 83 -0.52 1.14 -0.03
C ALA A 83 -0.90 2.63 0.00
N TYR A 84 -2.19 2.91 0.10
CA TYR A 84 -2.71 4.28 0.26
C TYR A 84 -3.14 4.49 1.71
N ASP A 85 -2.76 5.62 2.29
CA ASP A 85 -3.16 5.99 3.65
C ASP A 85 -4.59 6.53 3.66
N ILE A 86 -4.94 7.34 2.65
CA ILE A 86 -6.25 7.95 2.48
C ILE A 86 -6.72 7.77 1.04
N CYS A 87 -7.96 7.31 0.85
CA CYS A 87 -8.65 7.32 -0.43
C CYS A 87 -10.01 8.03 -0.29
N ILE A 88 -10.49 8.66 -1.37
CA ILE A 88 -11.74 9.45 -1.36
C ILE A 88 -12.75 8.87 -2.38
N PRO A 89 -13.28 7.66 -2.15
CA PRO A 89 -14.31 7.05 -2.98
C PRO A 89 -15.68 7.76 -2.86
N SER A 90 -16.57 7.52 -3.83
CA SER A 90 -18.00 7.84 -3.67
C SER A 90 -18.69 6.89 -2.68
N ASP A 91 -19.85 7.29 -2.16
CA ASP A 91 -20.60 6.57 -1.11
C ASP A 91 -20.87 5.08 -1.44
N TYR A 92 -21.36 4.77 -2.64
CA TYR A 92 -21.58 3.36 -3.03
C TYR A 92 -20.28 2.55 -3.06
N MET A 93 -19.16 3.20 -3.39
CA MET A 93 -17.87 2.56 -3.47
C MET A 93 -17.28 2.32 -2.06
N VAL A 94 -17.54 3.22 -1.10
CA VAL A 94 -17.26 2.95 0.33
C VAL A 94 -17.93 1.65 0.77
N SER A 95 -19.22 1.50 0.48
CA SER A 95 -20.00 0.31 0.85
C SER A 95 -19.39 -0.96 0.25
N LYS A 96 -19.08 -0.93 -1.06
CA LYS A 96 -18.45 -2.05 -1.77
C LYS A 96 -17.06 -2.39 -1.23
N MET A 97 -16.24 -1.39 -0.92
CA MET A 97 -14.89 -1.59 -0.37
C MET A 97 -14.93 -2.15 1.05
N LYS A 98 -15.92 -1.76 1.85
CA LYS A 98 -16.17 -2.32 3.19
C LYS A 98 -16.51 -3.81 3.11
N GLU A 99 -17.44 -4.18 2.21
CA GLU A 99 -17.82 -5.58 1.96
C GLU A 99 -16.63 -6.41 1.44
N SER A 100 -15.75 -5.78 0.66
CA SER A 100 -14.55 -6.41 0.11
C SER A 100 -13.36 -6.43 1.09
N HIS A 101 -13.55 -5.99 2.34
CA HIS A 101 -12.51 -5.90 3.38
C HIS A 101 -11.28 -5.08 2.96
N LEU A 102 -11.48 -4.07 2.11
CA LEU A 102 -10.40 -3.19 1.62
C LEU A 102 -10.18 -1.95 2.51
N LEU A 103 -10.99 -1.78 3.55
CA LEU A 103 -10.91 -0.64 4.47
C LEU A 103 -10.63 -1.12 5.90
N LYS A 104 -9.84 -0.35 6.65
CA LYS A 104 -9.57 -0.65 8.06
C LYS A 104 -10.82 -0.39 8.93
N LYS A 105 -11.01 -1.23 9.95
CA LYS A 105 -12.23 -1.26 10.80
C LYS A 105 -12.47 0.02 11.61
N ASP A 106 -11.40 0.71 11.96
CA ASP A 106 -11.39 1.97 12.73
C ASP A 106 -11.97 3.17 11.95
N GLN A 107 -12.20 3.01 10.64
CA GLN A 107 -12.77 4.07 9.78
C GLN A 107 -14.32 4.08 9.77
N PHE A 108 -15.00 3.13 10.44
CA PHE A 108 -16.45 2.95 10.37
C PHE A 108 -17.13 2.57 11.70
N ALA A 109 -16.50 2.90 12.83
CA ALA A 109 -17.07 2.72 14.16
C ALA A 109 -17.95 3.92 14.56
#